data_AF-A0A955TCM8-F1
#
_entry.id   AF-A0A955TCM8-F1
#
_cell.length_a   1.000
_cell.length_b   1.000
_cell.length_c   1.000
_cell.angle_alpha   90.00
_cell.angle_beta   90.00
_cell.angle_gamma   90.00
#
_symmetry.space_group_name_H-M   'P 1'
#
loop_
_entity.id
_entity.type
_entity.pdbx_description
1 polymer ?
#
loop_
_entity_poly.entity_id
_entity_poly.type
_entity_poly.pdbx_seq_one_letter_code
_entity_poly.pdbx_strand_id
1 'polypeptide(L)'
;GRLVSSGSTPIHRPESGVEIQGALPQGEDLKTLFGWRKEILPELKGVPYVEEEEPVVCGWYPTAGAVLLWNLSEAPKDLTVRFGEARRQARLAPLDFTLLTEMS
;
A
#
# COMPACT_ATOMS: atom_id res chain seq x y z
N GLY A 1 25.49 9.83 -5.43
CA GLY A 1 25.51 10.75 -4.27
C GLY A 1 25.08 9.98 -3.02
N ARG A 2 25.50 10.39 -1.83
CA ARG A 2 25.08 9.75 -0.56
C ARG A 2 23.82 10.43 -0.04
N LEU A 3 22.74 9.67 0.12
CA LEU A 3 21.56 10.15 0.82
C LEU A 3 21.66 9.79 2.30
N VAL A 4 21.34 10.75 3.16
CA VAL A 4 21.23 10.56 4.60
C VAL A 4 19.86 11.07 5.01
N SER A 5 19.12 10.25 5.74
CA SER A 5 17.77 10.55 6.22
C SER A 5 17.68 10.31 7.72
N SER A 6 16.90 11.15 8.40
CA SER A 6 16.60 11.01 9.82
C SER A 6 15.32 10.21 9.99
N GLY A 7 15.43 8.87 9.97
CA GLY A 7 14.32 7.96 10.29
C GLY A 7 13.42 7.56 9.11
N SER A 8 13.84 7.81 7.87
CA SER A 8 13.21 7.23 6.67
C SER A 8 14.23 6.41 5.90
N THR A 9 13.78 5.45 5.10
CA THR A 9 14.64 4.68 4.19
C THR A 9 14.35 5.12 2.77
N PRO A 10 15.27 5.84 2.09
CA PRO A 10 15.10 6.20 0.69
C PRO A 10 15.05 4.93 -0.17
N ILE A 11 14.17 4.92 -1.18
CA ILE A 11 14.11 3.86 -2.19
C ILE A 11 14.35 4.48 -3.57
N HIS A 12 14.89 3.71 -4.50
CA HIS A 12 15.13 4.18 -5.86
C HIS A 12 14.79 3.11 -6.91
N ARG A 13 14.43 3.59 -8.11
CA ARG A 13 14.23 2.74 -9.30
C ARG A 13 15.56 2.19 -9.79
N PRO A 14 15.76 0.85 -9.82
CA PRO A 14 16.96 0.25 -10.38
C PRO A 14 17.13 0.54 -11.87
N GLU A 15 16.02 0.66 -12.62
CA GLU A 15 16.07 0.86 -14.09
C GLU A 15 16.55 2.25 -14.49
N SER A 16 16.62 3.19 -13.54
CA SER A 16 17.15 4.53 -13.79
C SER A 16 18.65 4.55 -14.08
N GLY A 17 19.37 3.46 -13.79
CA GLY A 17 20.83 3.39 -13.91
C GLY A 17 21.56 4.26 -12.87
N VAL A 18 20.83 4.88 -11.94
CA VAL A 18 21.39 5.71 -10.88
C VAL A 18 21.60 4.87 -9.63
N GLU A 19 22.85 4.70 -9.23
CA GLU A 19 23.18 4.15 -7.92
C GLU A 19 23.23 5.25 -6.86
N ILE A 20 22.47 5.05 -5.79
CA ILE A 20 22.36 6.01 -4.69
C ILE A 20 22.78 5.31 -3.41
N GLN A 21 23.97 5.66 -2.90
CA GLN A 21 24.44 5.14 -1.61
C GLN A 21 23.49 5.56 -0.49
N GLY A 22 23.02 4.57 0.28
CA GLY A 22 22.07 4.77 1.38
C GLY A 22 20.60 4.67 0.98
N ALA A 23 20.29 4.32 -0.27
CA ALA A 23 18.94 4.02 -0.72
C ALA A 23 18.79 2.52 -1.05
N LEU A 24 17.59 1.96 -0.88
CA LEU A 24 17.28 0.59 -1.29
C LEU A 24 16.81 0.54 -2.75
N PRO A 25 17.32 -0.39 -3.57
CA PRO A 25 16.80 -0.62 -4.91
C PRO A 25 15.42 -1.28 -4.83
N GLN A 26 14.42 -0.66 -5.44
CA GLN A 26 13.04 -1.16 -5.42
C GLN A 26 12.43 -1.02 -6.83
N GLY A 27 12.20 -2.14 -7.49
CA GLY A 27 11.52 -2.18 -8.79
C GLY A 27 10.05 -1.74 -8.69
N GLU A 28 9.53 -1.17 -9.79
CA GLU A 28 8.14 -0.72 -9.89
C GLU A 28 7.18 -1.79 -10.45
N ASP A 29 7.64 -3.03 -10.62
CA ASP A 29 6.75 -4.14 -10.95
C ASP A 29 5.95 -4.63 -9.72
N LEU A 30 4.75 -5.15 -9.97
CA LEU A 30 3.82 -5.54 -8.90
C LEU A 30 4.40 -6.58 -7.95
N LYS A 31 5.17 -7.56 -8.46
CA LYS A 31 5.76 -8.61 -7.62
C LYS A 31 6.76 -8.01 -6.63
N THR A 32 7.61 -7.13 -7.11
CA THR A 32 8.61 -6.45 -6.27
C THR A 32 7.94 -5.53 -5.25
N LEU A 33 6.92 -4.77 -5.65
CA LEU A 33 6.17 -3.89 -4.74
C LEU A 33 5.40 -4.65 -3.67
N PHE A 34 4.75 -5.77 -4.00
CA PHE A 34 4.05 -6.58 -2.99
C PHE A 34 5.01 -7.29 -2.03
N GLY A 35 6.17 -7.74 -2.52
CA GLY A 35 7.24 -8.27 -1.68
C GLY A 35 7.71 -7.26 -0.65
N TRP A 36 8.04 -6.04 -1.10
CA TRP A 36 8.46 -4.96 -0.22
C TRP A 36 7.36 -4.54 0.76
N ARG A 37 6.10 -4.47 0.30
CA ARG A 37 4.96 -4.19 1.18
C ARG A 37 4.91 -5.18 2.34
N LYS A 38 5.04 -6.49 2.07
CA LYS A 38 5.03 -7.52 3.13
C LYS A 38 6.15 -7.31 4.16
N GLU A 39 7.33 -6.87 3.72
CA GLU A 39 8.48 -6.60 4.59
C GLU A 39 8.21 -5.41 5.53
N ILE A 40 7.59 -4.34 5.04
CA ILE A 40 7.35 -3.12 5.84
C ILE A 40 6.07 -3.19 6.69
N LEU A 41 5.14 -4.10 6.38
CA LEU A 41 3.85 -4.22 7.11
C LEU A 41 4.00 -4.28 8.65
N PRO A 42 4.95 -5.03 9.24
CA PRO A 42 5.15 -5.05 10.69
C PRO A 42 5.54 -3.68 11.30
N GLU A 43 6.08 -2.77 10.50
CA GLU A 43 6.49 -1.43 10.90
C GLU A 43 5.34 -0.41 10.78
N LEU A 44 4.36 -0.67 9.91
CA LEU A 44 3.21 0.19 9.61
C LEU A 44 2.11 0.12 10.69
N LYS A 45 2.47 0.40 11.94
CA LYS A 45 1.54 0.45 13.07
C LYS A 45 0.53 1.58 12.87
N GLY A 46 -0.76 1.25 12.93
CA GLY A 46 -1.83 2.23 12.81
C GLY A 46 -2.08 2.75 11.38
N VAL A 47 -1.68 1.98 10.36
CA VAL A 47 -2.01 2.25 8.96
C VAL A 47 -2.82 1.08 8.40
N PRO A 48 -4.02 1.32 7.84
CA PRO A 48 -4.79 0.26 7.21
C PRO A 48 -4.17 -0.16 5.87
N TYR A 49 -4.35 -1.44 5.52
CA TYR A 49 -3.86 -2.00 4.27
C TYR A 49 -4.81 -3.08 3.74
N VAL A 50 -4.77 -3.32 2.43
CA VAL A 50 -5.56 -4.38 1.76
C VAL A 50 -4.81 -5.71 1.83
N GLU A 51 -5.34 -6.76 2.45
CA GLU A 51 -4.62 -8.04 2.64
C GLU A 51 -4.23 -8.70 1.30
N GLU A 52 -5.04 -8.56 0.25
CA GLU A 52 -4.83 -9.14 -1.06
C GLU A 52 -3.64 -8.48 -1.82
N GLU A 53 -2.95 -9.28 -2.63
CA GLU A 53 -1.89 -8.81 -3.56
C GLU A 53 -2.49 -8.41 -4.90
N GLU A 54 -3.38 -7.41 -4.86
CA GLU A 54 -4.13 -6.91 -6.00
C GLU A 54 -3.85 -5.42 -6.24
N PRO A 55 -3.76 -4.95 -7.49
CA PRO A 55 -3.56 -3.54 -7.78
C PRO A 55 -4.83 -2.75 -7.46
N VAL A 56 -4.83 -2.13 -6.28
CA VAL A 56 -5.93 -1.32 -5.74
C VAL A 56 -5.35 -0.06 -5.10
N VAL A 57 -6.08 1.05 -5.19
CA VAL A 57 -5.76 2.22 -4.36
C VAL A 57 -6.38 2.02 -2.98
N CYS A 58 -5.56 2.18 -1.94
CA CYS A 58 -6.00 2.20 -0.54
C CYS A 58 -5.63 3.54 0.08
N GLY A 59 -6.57 4.48 0.12
CA GLY A 59 -6.39 5.82 0.69
C GLY A 59 -6.86 5.89 2.14
N TRP A 60 -5.97 6.21 3.09
CA TRP A 60 -6.31 6.33 4.51
C TRP A 60 -6.61 7.78 4.92
N TYR A 61 -7.76 8.00 5.54
CA TYR A 61 -8.18 9.28 6.12
C TYR A 61 -8.26 9.15 7.65
N PRO A 62 -7.13 9.28 8.38
CA PRO A 62 -7.06 8.99 9.82
C PRO A 62 -7.98 9.86 10.67
N THR A 63 -8.13 11.14 10.34
CA THR A 63 -9.01 12.06 11.10
C THR A 63 -10.49 11.73 10.96
N ALA A 64 -10.87 11.05 9.87
CA ALA A 64 -12.24 10.59 9.63
C ALA A 64 -12.44 9.11 9.95
N GLY A 65 -11.37 8.37 10.32
CA GLY A 65 -11.43 6.93 10.55
C GLY A 65 -11.94 6.16 9.33
N ALA A 66 -11.57 6.57 8.11
CA ALA A 66 -12.13 6.03 6.87
C ALA A 66 -11.06 5.63 5.83
N VAL A 67 -11.32 4.55 5.07
CA VAL A 67 -10.47 4.06 3.98
C VAL A 67 -11.22 4.14 2.65
N LEU A 68 -10.66 4.83 1.67
CA LEU A 68 -11.10 4.74 0.27
C LEU A 68 -10.43 3.55 -0.39
N LEU A 69 -11.22 2.65 -0.97
CA LEU A 69 -10.76 1.61 -1.86
C LEU A 69 -11.19 1.93 -3.28
N TRP A 70 -10.28 1.75 -4.24
CA TRP A 70 -10.59 1.88 -5.66
C TRP A 70 -10.04 0.68 -6.44
N ASN A 71 -10.96 -0.10 -6.99
CA ASN A 71 -10.64 -1.19 -7.90
C ASN A 71 -10.15 -0.61 -9.24
N LEU A 72 -8.92 -0.91 -9.65
CA LEU A 72 -8.34 -0.47 -10.92
C LEU A 72 -8.54 -1.49 -12.06
N SER A 73 -9.22 -2.61 -11.78
CA SER A 73 -9.45 -3.69 -12.72
C SER A 73 -10.82 -3.60 -13.39
N GLU A 74 -10.91 -4.06 -14.64
CA GLU A 74 -12.17 -4.30 -15.35
C GLU A 74 -12.92 -5.55 -14.83
N ALA A 75 -12.34 -6.29 -13.90
CA ALA A 75 -12.99 -7.39 -13.19
C ALA A 75 -13.44 -6.96 -11.78
N PRO A 76 -14.53 -7.54 -11.23
CA PRO A 76 -14.89 -7.32 -9.84
C PRO A 76 -13.80 -7.85 -8.89
N LYS A 77 -13.68 -7.24 -7.71
CA LYS A 77 -12.71 -7.62 -6.68
C LYS A 77 -13.37 -7.76 -5.32
N ASP A 78 -13.01 -8.82 -4.61
CA ASP A 78 -13.29 -8.99 -3.18
C ASP A 78 -12.01 -8.61 -2.43
N LEU A 79 -12.10 -7.57 -1.59
CA LEU A 79 -10.96 -6.97 -0.91
C LEU A 79 -11.19 -6.94 0.61
N THR A 80 -10.12 -7.12 1.36
CA THR A 80 -10.11 -7.11 2.82
C THR A 80 -9.17 -6.03 3.33
N VAL A 81 -9.69 -5.03 4.02
CA VAL A 81 -8.87 -4.02 4.70
C VAL A 81 -8.63 -4.47 6.13
N ARG A 82 -7.35 -4.54 6.51
CA ARG A 82 -6.91 -4.79 7.87
C ARG A 82 -6.44 -3.50 8.53
N PHE A 83 -6.88 -3.27 9.76
CA PHE A 83 -6.43 -2.20 10.64
C PHE A 83 -6.26 -2.75 12.06
N GLY A 84 -5.02 -2.98 12.49
CA GLY A 84 -4.75 -3.73 13.72
C GLY A 84 -5.34 -5.15 13.67
N GLU A 85 -6.25 -5.47 14.58
CA GLU A 85 -7.01 -6.72 14.61
C GLU A 85 -8.33 -6.66 13.82
N ALA A 86 -8.78 -5.46 13.45
CA ALA A 86 -10.01 -5.29 12.69
C ALA A 86 -9.81 -5.69 11.23
N ARG A 87 -10.80 -6.40 10.68
CA ARG A 87 -10.93 -6.72 9.25
C ARG A 87 -12.26 -6.21 8.73
N ARG A 88 -12.24 -5.60 7.54
CA ARG A 88 -13.42 -5.11 6.83
C ARG A 88 -13.37 -5.59 5.39
N GLN A 89 -14.42 -6.27 4.95
CA GLN A 89 -14.53 -6.76 3.59
C GLN A 89 -15.34 -5.81 2.73
N ALA A 90 -14.94 -5.67 1.48
CA ALA A 90 -15.65 -4.91 0.48
C ALA A 90 -15.59 -5.65 -0.86
N ARG A 91 -16.75 -5.77 -1.51
CA ARG A 91 -16.83 -6.21 -2.90
C ARG A 91 -17.01 -4.99 -3.78
N LEU A 92 -16.09 -4.78 -4.71
CA LEU A 92 -16.11 -3.66 -5.64
C LEU A 92 -16.44 -4.18 -7.04
N ALA A 93 -17.32 -3.46 -7.74
CA ALA A 93 -17.55 -3.67 -9.16
C ALA A 93 -16.30 -3.29 -9.98
N PRO A 94 -16.24 -3.66 -11.28
CA PRO A 94 -15.21 -3.18 -12.19
C PRO A 94 -15.02 -1.67 -12.14
N LEU A 95 -13.77 -1.20 -12.00
CA LEU A 95 -13.38 0.21 -11.99
C LEU A 95 -14.05 1.09 -10.90
N ASP A 96 -14.74 0.47 -9.94
CA ASP A 96 -15.55 1.15 -8.92
C ASP A 96 -14.74 1.49 -7.66
N PHE A 97 -15.27 2.37 -6.83
CA PHE A 97 -14.68 2.75 -5.55
C PHE A 97 -15.70 2.69 -4.40
N THR A 98 -15.20 2.52 -3.18
CA THR A 98 -16.02 2.57 -1.97
C THR A 98 -15.28 3.22 -0.83
N LEU A 99 -16.01 3.85 0.08
CA LEU A 99 -15.50 4.41 1.31
C LEU A 99 -15.94 3.53 2.48
N LEU A 100 -14.96 2.91 3.15
CA LEU A 100 -15.18 2.18 4.39
C LEU A 100 -15.00 3.14 5.57
N THR A 101 -16.04 3.34 6.35
CA THR A 101 -16.02 4.17 7.57
C THR A 101 -15.86 3.30 8.82
N GLU A 102 -15.64 3.93 9.98
CA GLU A 102 -15.56 3.23 11.27
C GLU A 102 -14.42 2.20 11.33
N MET A 103 -13.26 2.62 10.81
CA MET A 103 -11.99 1.91 10.94
C MET A 103 -11.39 2.22 12.33
N SER A 104 -11.97 1.62 13.36
CA SER A 104 -11.53 1.71 14.77
C SER A 104 -11.29 0.33 15.36
#